data_AF-F7P1M0-F1
#
_entry.id   AF-F7P1M0-F1
#
_cell.length_a   1.000
_cell.length_b   1.000
_cell.length_c   1.000
_cell.angle_alpha   90.00
_cell.angle_beta   90.00
_cell.angle_gamma   90.00
#
_symmetry.space_group_name_H-M   'P 1'
#
loop_
_entity.id
_entity.type
_entity.pdbx_description
1 polymer ?
#
loop_
_entity_poly.entity_id
_entity_poly.type
_entity_poly.pdbx_seq_one_letter_code
_entity_poly.pdbx_strand_id
1 'polypeptide(L)'
;MKPLLCIVFCCSFALYAQPQWPAADCAKATKKLQQLEQKISSGYSLKEAEQLSLDQRLLEKQLDQFCQKPVTPQIKPKKTIKAPDTTAALDDIAKGPQLYVSSVAVKAPYQGKKLQAWLAYYSEPKQCFGVRDSRQMVWCVEQRQQAKANFERHWQQKVALSQPE
;
A
#
# COMPACT_ATOMS: atom_id res chain seq x y z
N MET A 1 -45.28 -48.55 -5.09
CA MET A 1 -43.95 -47.94 -5.33
C MET A 1 -44.14 -46.43 -5.46
N LYS A 2 -43.81 -45.63 -4.43
CA LYS A 2 -43.66 -44.16 -4.40
C LYS A 2 -43.51 -43.64 -2.95
N PRO A 3 -42.43 -44.00 -2.22
CA PRO A 3 -41.93 -43.11 -1.16
C PRO A 3 -40.48 -42.67 -1.38
N LEU A 4 -39.83 -43.08 -2.48
CA LEU A 4 -38.44 -42.74 -2.78
C LEU A 4 -38.24 -41.36 -3.42
N LEU A 5 -39.30 -40.73 -3.91
CA LEU A 5 -39.20 -39.47 -4.66
C LEU A 5 -39.20 -38.22 -3.75
N CYS A 6 -39.67 -38.33 -2.51
CA CYS A 6 -39.66 -37.20 -1.55
C CYS A 6 -38.33 -37.01 -0.83
N ILE A 7 -37.50 -38.06 -0.71
CA ILE A 7 -36.21 -37.98 -0.01
C ILE A 7 -35.16 -37.26 -0.88
N VAL A 8 -35.27 -37.37 -2.21
CA VAL A 8 -34.31 -36.74 -3.14
C VAL A 8 -34.53 -35.22 -3.26
N PHE A 9 -35.74 -34.72 -3.00
CA PHE A 9 -36.06 -33.29 -3.11
C PHE A 9 -35.64 -32.44 -1.90
N CYS A 10 -35.42 -33.06 -0.73
CA CYS A 10 -34.97 -32.35 0.48
C CYS A 10 -33.45 -32.14 0.54
N CYS A 11 -32.65 -32.90 -0.23
CA CYS A 11 -31.19 -32.79 -0.22
C CYS A 11 -30.62 -31.70 -1.13
N SER A 12 -31.41 -31.10 -2.02
CA SER A 12 -30.92 -30.13 -3.02
C SER A 12 -30.84 -28.69 -2.49
N PHE A 13 -31.52 -28.36 -1.39
CA PHE A 13 -31.60 -27.00 -0.84
C PHE A 13 -30.63 -26.73 0.32
N ALA A 14 -29.81 -27.70 0.73
CA ALA A 14 -28.76 -27.51 1.74
C ALA A 14 -27.43 -26.99 1.15
N LEU A 15 -27.42 -26.52 -0.10
CA LEU A 15 -26.22 -25.98 -0.74
C LEU A 15 -26.17 -24.46 -0.52
N TYR A 16 -25.17 -24.04 0.26
CA TYR A 16 -24.76 -22.66 0.56
C TYR A 16 -25.49 -21.88 1.66
N ALA A 17 -25.66 -22.48 2.84
CA ALA A 17 -25.64 -21.66 4.06
C ALA A 17 -24.18 -21.26 4.33
N GLN A 18 -23.76 -20.08 3.87
CA GLN A 18 -22.47 -19.51 4.29
C GLN A 18 -22.49 -19.36 5.81
N PRO A 19 -21.44 -19.76 6.54
CA PRO A 19 -21.35 -19.49 7.96
C PRO A 19 -21.33 -17.97 8.14
N GLN A 20 -22.42 -17.41 8.67
CA GLN A 20 -22.52 -15.98 9.00
C GLN A 20 -22.40 -15.84 10.52
N TRP A 21 -21.45 -15.04 10.98
CA TRP A 21 -21.39 -14.69 12.39
C TRP A 21 -22.55 -13.74 12.75
N PRO A 22 -23.09 -13.83 13.98
CA PRO A 22 -24.01 -12.82 14.45
C PRO A 22 -23.29 -11.46 14.50
N ALA A 23 -24.04 -10.38 14.29
CA ALA A 23 -23.48 -9.04 14.20
C ALA A 23 -22.63 -8.62 15.42
N ALA A 24 -22.94 -9.18 16.60
CA ALA A 24 -22.19 -8.95 17.83
C ALA A 24 -20.75 -9.50 17.77
N ASP A 25 -20.55 -10.68 17.16
CA ASP A 25 -19.22 -11.30 17.03
C ASP A 25 -18.36 -10.55 15.99
N CYS A 26 -18.98 -10.10 14.90
CA CYS A 26 -18.34 -9.19 13.96
C CYS A 26 -17.86 -7.90 14.63
N ALA A 27 -18.71 -7.28 15.46
CA ALA A 27 -18.35 -6.08 16.21
C ALA A 27 -17.24 -6.33 17.25
N LYS A 28 -17.17 -7.55 17.80
CA LYS A 28 -16.09 -7.94 18.71
C LYS A 28 -14.76 -8.11 17.98
N ALA A 29 -14.79 -8.75 16.80
CA ALA A 29 -13.61 -8.93 15.95
C ALA A 29 -13.06 -7.59 15.43
N THR A 30 -13.92 -6.67 14.98
CA THR A 30 -13.47 -5.33 14.56
C THR A 30 -12.84 -4.54 15.71
N LYS A 31 -13.41 -4.62 16.92
CA LYS A 31 -12.79 -3.98 18.11
C LYS A 31 -11.39 -4.52 18.40
N LYS A 32 -11.18 -5.83 18.28
CA LYS A 32 -9.85 -6.43 18.46
C LYS A 32 -8.85 -5.94 17.39
N LEU A 33 -9.30 -5.81 16.15
CA LEU A 33 -8.47 -5.27 15.06
C LEU A 33 -8.05 -3.83 15.38
N GLN A 34 -8.99 -2.98 15.81
CA GLN A 34 -8.68 -1.60 16.21
C GLN A 34 -7.69 -1.52 17.39
N GLN A 35 -7.81 -2.43 18.37
CA GLN A 35 -6.85 -2.51 19.48
C GLN A 35 -5.45 -2.92 19.00
N LEU A 36 -5.35 -3.83 18.03
CA LEU A 36 -4.08 -4.23 17.42
C LEU A 36 -3.45 -3.06 16.66
N GLU A 37 -4.22 -2.34 15.84
CA GLU A 37 -3.74 -1.15 15.13
C GLU A 37 -3.23 -0.07 16.09
N GLN A 38 -3.94 0.15 17.19
CA GLN A 38 -3.48 1.06 18.24
C GLN A 38 -2.16 0.60 18.85
N LYS A 39 -2.01 -0.70 19.17
CA LYS A 39 -0.75 -1.26 19.68
C LYS A 39 0.40 -1.13 18.68
N ILE A 40 0.13 -1.32 17.39
CA ILE A 40 1.09 -1.12 16.31
C ILE A 40 1.53 0.35 16.26
N SER A 41 0.57 1.28 16.36
CA SER A 41 0.85 2.72 16.33
C SER A 41 1.60 3.24 17.56
N SER A 42 1.41 2.62 18.73
CA SER A 42 2.12 2.99 19.97
C SER A 42 3.55 2.45 20.03
N GLY A 43 3.95 1.60 19.07
CA GLY A 43 5.25 0.92 19.05
C GLY A 43 5.24 -0.41 19.82
N TYR A 44 6.03 -1.36 19.33
CA TYR A 44 6.15 -2.72 19.88
C TYR A 44 7.57 -3.27 19.65
N SER A 45 7.90 -4.36 20.34
CA SER A 45 9.22 -4.99 20.25
C SER A 45 9.39 -5.80 18.95
N LEU A 46 10.61 -5.90 18.41
CA LEU A 46 10.87 -6.69 17.18
C LEU A 46 10.47 -8.17 17.31
N LYS A 47 10.51 -8.73 18.52
CA LYS A 47 10.09 -10.11 18.78
C LYS A 47 8.57 -10.29 18.65
N GLU A 48 7.79 -9.26 18.97
CA GLU A 48 6.32 -9.28 18.88
C GLU A 48 5.80 -8.94 17.47
N ALA A 49 6.67 -8.43 16.59
CA ALA A 49 6.30 -7.94 15.26
C ALA A 49 5.59 -8.98 14.41
N GLU A 50 6.16 -10.18 14.35
CA GLU A 50 5.64 -11.27 13.53
C GLU A 50 4.27 -11.72 14.03
N GLN A 51 4.14 -11.95 15.34
CA GLN A 51 2.89 -12.37 15.97
C GLN A 51 1.77 -11.34 15.75
N LEU A 52 2.05 -10.06 15.97
CA LEU A 52 1.06 -8.99 15.75
C LEU A 52 0.58 -8.93 14.30
N SER A 53 1.51 -9.10 13.35
CA SER A 53 1.17 -9.10 11.92
C SER A 53 0.32 -10.31 11.51
N LEU A 54 0.58 -11.48 12.12
CA LEU A 54 -0.18 -12.71 11.88
C LEU A 54 -1.59 -12.59 12.47
N ASP A 55 -1.70 -12.08 13.69
CA ASP A 55 -2.97 -11.86 14.37
C ASP A 55 -3.85 -10.89 13.57
N GLN A 56 -3.28 -9.77 13.10
CA GLN A 56 -4.00 -8.82 12.26
C GLN A 56 -4.55 -9.49 11.00
N ARG A 57 -3.71 -10.21 10.24
CA ARG A 57 -4.12 -10.91 9.02
C ARG A 57 -5.19 -11.95 9.27
N LEU A 58 -5.09 -12.67 10.39
CA LEU A 58 -6.08 -13.68 10.75
C LEU A 58 -7.44 -13.05 11.04
N LEU A 59 -7.46 -11.93 11.79
CA LEU A 59 -8.68 -11.19 12.10
C LEU A 59 -9.33 -10.59 10.85
N GLU A 60 -8.55 -9.97 9.97
CA GLU A 60 -9.02 -9.45 8.68
C GLU A 60 -9.67 -10.56 7.84
N LYS A 61 -8.99 -11.71 7.73
CA LYS A 61 -9.51 -12.87 7.00
C LYS A 61 -10.81 -13.40 7.61
N GLN A 62 -10.93 -13.45 8.94
CA GLN A 62 -12.16 -13.86 9.61
C GLN A 62 -13.30 -12.88 9.35
N LEU A 63 -13.03 -11.58 9.41
CA LEU A 63 -14.02 -10.54 9.09
C LEU A 63 -14.51 -10.66 7.65
N ASP A 64 -13.60 -10.88 6.70
CA ASP A 64 -13.96 -11.08 5.30
C ASP A 64 -14.82 -12.33 5.10
N GLN A 65 -14.45 -13.43 5.73
CA GLN A 65 -15.15 -14.70 5.55
C GLN A 65 -16.54 -14.73 6.17
N PHE A 66 -16.71 -14.14 7.37
CA PHE A 66 -17.92 -14.33 8.19
C PHE A 66 -18.79 -13.08 8.32
N CYS A 67 -18.26 -11.88 8.02
CA CYS A 67 -18.94 -10.60 8.22
C CYS A 67 -19.18 -9.81 6.93
N GLN A 68 -18.75 -10.34 5.76
CA GLN A 68 -19.11 -9.75 4.48
C GLN A 68 -20.63 -9.79 4.27
N LYS A 69 -21.23 -8.60 4.23
CA LYS A 69 -22.61 -8.43 3.78
C LYS A 69 -22.61 -8.57 2.26
N PRO A 70 -23.54 -9.31 1.65
CA PRO A 70 -23.70 -9.27 0.20
C PRO A 70 -23.95 -7.81 -0.19
N VAL A 71 -23.10 -7.27 -1.06
CA VAL A 71 -23.37 -5.99 -1.72
C VAL A 71 -24.58 -6.23 -2.60
N THR A 72 -25.78 -6.03 -2.05
CA THR A 72 -27.00 -6.08 -2.83
C THR A 72 -26.94 -4.87 -3.77
N PRO A 73 -26.88 -5.07 -5.10
CA PRO A 73 -27.09 -3.95 -6.00
C PRO A 73 -28.50 -3.46 -5.70
N GLN A 74 -28.62 -2.27 -5.12
CA GLN A 74 -29.87 -1.55 -5.06
C GLN A 74 -30.29 -1.32 -6.51
N ILE A 75 -31.12 -2.22 -7.05
CA ILE A 75 -31.74 -2.07 -8.37
C ILE A 75 -32.71 -0.90 -8.24
N LYS A 76 -32.19 0.32 -8.41
CA LYS A 76 -33.02 1.48 -8.70
C LYS A 76 -33.66 1.20 -10.07
N PRO A 77 -34.98 1.42 -10.24
CA PRO A 77 -35.64 1.16 -11.52
C PRO A 77 -34.92 1.89 -12.64
N LYS A 78 -34.50 1.12 -13.64
CA LYS A 78 -33.75 1.56 -14.82
C LYS A 78 -34.63 2.54 -15.61
N LYS A 79 -34.48 3.85 -15.37
CA LYS A 79 -34.86 4.85 -16.38
C LYS A 79 -33.95 4.61 -17.58
N THR A 80 -34.55 4.38 -18.75
CA THR A 80 -33.86 4.24 -20.03
C THR A 80 -33.11 5.53 -20.33
N ILE A 81 -31.83 5.59 -19.96
CA ILE A 81 -30.92 6.65 -20.40
C ILE A 81 -30.27 6.11 -21.67
N LYS A 82 -30.55 6.79 -22.79
CA LYS A 82 -29.85 6.60 -24.07
C LYS A 82 -28.34 6.70 -23.80
N ALA A 83 -27.57 5.73 -24.26
CA ALA A 83 -26.13 5.69 -24.08
C ALA A 83 -25.48 6.96 -24.67
N PRO A 84 -24.76 7.77 -23.87
CA PRO A 84 -23.85 8.74 -24.43
C PRO A 84 -22.50 8.08 -24.71
N ASP A 85 -21.82 8.68 -25.67
CA ASP A 85 -20.58 8.27 -26.30
C ASP A 85 -19.48 7.81 -25.32
N THR A 86 -18.70 6.83 -25.76
CA THR A 86 -17.68 6.09 -24.98
C THR A 86 -16.47 6.95 -24.55
N THR A 87 -16.52 8.27 -24.74
CA THR A 87 -15.47 9.21 -24.35
C THR A 87 -15.55 9.64 -22.88
N ALA A 88 -16.73 9.56 -22.24
CA ALA A 88 -16.94 10.03 -20.87
C ALA A 88 -16.29 9.14 -19.77
N ALA A 89 -16.00 7.87 -20.06
CA ALA A 89 -15.43 6.95 -19.08
C ALA A 89 -13.96 7.26 -18.73
N LEU A 90 -13.22 7.93 -19.62
CA LEU A 90 -11.86 8.41 -19.34
C LEU A 90 -11.88 9.69 -18.48
N ASP A 91 -12.88 10.55 -18.65
CA ASP A 91 -13.06 11.76 -17.83
C ASP A 91 -13.44 11.44 -16.37
N ASP A 92 -14.13 10.32 -16.12
CA ASP A 92 -14.45 9.89 -14.76
C ASP A 92 -13.25 9.29 -14.01
N ILE A 93 -12.23 8.79 -14.71
CA ILE A 93 -10.93 8.42 -14.09
C ILE A 93 -10.18 9.68 -13.62
N ALA A 94 -10.32 10.81 -14.33
CA ALA A 94 -9.80 12.10 -13.90
C ALA A 94 -10.55 12.73 -12.70
N LYS A 95 -11.74 12.21 -12.35
CA LYS A 95 -12.53 12.59 -11.17
C LYS A 95 -12.35 11.68 -9.96
N GLY A 96 -11.42 10.72 -10.02
CA GLY A 96 -10.94 10.06 -8.80
C GLY A 96 -10.44 11.10 -7.80
N PRO A 97 -10.48 10.83 -6.48
CA PRO A 97 -9.90 11.75 -5.51
C PRO A 97 -8.46 12.02 -5.94
N GLN A 98 -8.16 13.28 -6.27
CA GLN A 98 -6.79 13.68 -6.57
C GLN A 98 -6.00 13.38 -5.32
N LEU A 99 -5.21 12.31 -5.36
CA LEU A 99 -4.21 12.04 -4.35
C LEU A 99 -3.18 13.16 -4.50
N TYR A 100 -3.46 14.28 -3.86
CA TYR A 100 -2.50 15.33 -3.64
C TYR A 100 -1.43 14.73 -2.75
N VAL A 101 -0.42 14.13 -3.37
CA VAL A 101 0.86 13.98 -2.70
C VAL A 101 1.32 15.40 -2.47
N SER A 102 1.12 15.90 -1.25
CA SER A 102 1.50 17.23 -0.79
C SER A 102 3.01 17.36 -0.91
N SER A 103 3.48 17.68 -2.12
CA SER A 103 4.87 17.70 -2.54
C SER A 103 5.67 16.42 -2.23
N VAL A 104 5.97 15.62 -3.25
CA VAL A 104 7.18 14.77 -3.19
C VAL A 104 8.38 15.70 -3.32
N ALA A 105 8.72 16.41 -2.25
CA ALA A 105 9.99 17.09 -2.18
C ALA A 105 11.04 15.99 -2.01
N VAL A 106 11.57 15.50 -3.13
CA VAL A 106 12.81 14.72 -3.12
C VAL A 106 13.87 15.67 -2.59
N LYS A 107 14.10 15.61 -1.27
CA LYS A 107 15.01 16.51 -0.57
C LYS A 107 16.40 16.21 -1.11
N ALA A 108 16.81 16.99 -2.10
CA ALA A 108 18.12 16.84 -2.72
C ALA A 108 19.18 17.01 -1.63
N PRO A 109 20.29 16.24 -1.67
CA PRO A 109 21.31 16.28 -0.62
C PRO A 109 21.95 17.67 -0.48
N TYR A 110 21.86 18.51 -1.51
CA TYR A 110 22.45 19.84 -1.58
C TYR A 110 21.49 20.82 -2.28
N GLN A 111 21.79 22.12 -2.17
CA GLN A 111 21.03 23.20 -2.83
C GLN A 111 21.95 24.12 -3.64
N GLY A 112 21.37 24.88 -4.56
CA GLY A 112 22.07 25.91 -5.35
C GLY A 112 23.26 25.37 -6.15
N LYS A 113 24.38 26.14 -6.15
CA LYS A 113 25.60 25.80 -6.90
C LYS A 113 26.21 24.45 -6.48
N LYS A 114 26.08 24.08 -5.20
CA LYS A 114 26.56 22.79 -4.69
C LYS A 114 25.75 21.63 -5.27
N LEU A 115 24.44 21.80 -5.45
CA LEU A 115 23.59 20.81 -6.10
C LEU A 115 23.99 20.62 -7.56
N GLN A 116 24.15 21.70 -8.31
CA GLN A 116 24.55 21.62 -9.72
C GLN A 116 25.91 20.94 -9.88
N ALA A 117 26.88 21.26 -9.01
CA ALA A 117 28.18 20.60 -9.01
C ALA A 117 28.10 19.12 -8.61
N TRP A 118 27.22 18.76 -7.66
CA TRP A 118 26.98 17.37 -7.30
C TRP A 118 26.39 16.56 -8.46
N LEU A 119 25.39 17.11 -9.16
CA LEU A 119 24.77 16.46 -10.32
C LEU A 119 25.75 16.29 -11.49
N ALA A 120 26.73 17.19 -11.62
CA ALA A 120 27.82 17.04 -12.59
C ALA A 120 28.88 16.02 -12.14
N TYR A 121 29.10 15.88 -10.82
CA TYR A 121 30.12 15.00 -10.25
C TYR A 121 29.69 13.54 -10.18
N TYR A 122 28.43 13.27 -9.83
CA TYR A 122 27.93 11.93 -9.57
C TYR A 122 26.60 11.68 -10.30
N SER A 123 26.58 10.59 -11.06
CA SER A 123 25.37 10.02 -11.65
C SER A 123 25.22 8.57 -11.18
N GLU A 124 23.99 8.18 -10.83
CA GLU A 124 23.72 6.85 -10.31
C GLU A 124 23.87 5.80 -11.42
N PRO A 125 24.64 4.72 -11.22
CA PRO A 125 24.82 3.68 -12.23
C PRO A 125 23.50 3.03 -12.63
N LYS A 126 23.37 2.63 -13.90
CA LYS A 126 22.12 2.01 -14.41
C LYS A 126 21.68 0.77 -13.63
N GLN A 127 22.66 0.01 -13.13
CA GLN A 127 22.44 -1.17 -12.31
C GLN A 127 21.81 -0.88 -10.94
N CYS A 128 21.78 0.37 -10.49
CA CYS A 128 21.17 0.77 -9.21
C CYS A 128 19.69 1.16 -9.35
N PHE A 129 19.15 1.23 -10.57
CA PHE A 129 17.73 1.50 -10.79
C PHE A 129 16.91 0.21 -10.69
N GLY A 130 15.89 0.21 -9.82
CA GLY A 130 14.93 -0.90 -9.72
C GLY A 130 15.50 -2.20 -9.11
N VAL A 131 16.57 -2.10 -8.33
CA VAL A 131 17.21 -3.26 -7.69
C VAL A 131 16.27 -3.92 -6.69
N ARG A 132 16.13 -5.24 -6.79
CA ARG A 132 15.37 -6.07 -5.83
C ARG A 132 16.26 -6.94 -4.95
N ASP A 133 17.51 -7.13 -5.34
CA ASP A 133 18.50 -7.88 -4.56
C ASP A 133 19.07 -7.01 -3.43
N SER A 134 19.10 -7.56 -2.21
CA SER A 134 19.52 -6.83 -1.03
C SER A 134 21.00 -6.46 -1.05
N ARG A 135 21.88 -7.34 -1.57
CA ARG A 135 23.32 -7.07 -1.62
C ARG A 135 23.63 -5.98 -2.62
N GLN A 136 23.01 -6.04 -3.79
CA GLN A 136 23.17 -5.01 -4.81
C GLN A 136 22.61 -3.66 -4.33
N MET A 137 21.50 -3.66 -3.57
CA MET A 137 20.96 -2.44 -2.96
C MET A 137 21.96 -1.83 -1.96
N VAL A 138 22.54 -2.63 -1.06
CA VAL A 138 23.56 -2.16 -0.11
C VAL A 138 24.76 -1.56 -0.86
N TRP A 139 25.27 -2.27 -1.87
CA TRP A 139 26.39 -1.81 -2.68
C TRP A 139 26.10 -0.45 -3.34
N CYS A 140 24.91 -0.26 -3.92
CA CYS A 140 24.52 1.02 -4.53
C CYS A 140 24.51 2.17 -3.51
N VAL A 141 23.97 1.91 -2.30
CA VAL A 141 23.94 2.91 -1.23
C VAL A 141 25.36 3.25 -0.77
N GLU A 142 26.22 2.26 -0.56
CA GLU A 142 27.61 2.44 -0.15
C GLU A 142 28.40 3.26 -1.19
N GLN A 143 28.28 2.91 -2.47
CA GLN A 143 28.93 3.65 -3.55
C GLN A 143 28.49 5.11 -3.59
N ARG A 144 27.18 5.36 -3.44
CA ARG A 144 26.65 6.72 -3.40
C ARG A 144 27.17 7.50 -2.19
N GLN A 145 27.26 6.87 -1.01
CA GLN A 145 27.83 7.50 0.18
C GLN A 145 29.31 7.82 0.01
N GLN A 146 30.08 6.92 -0.59
CA GLN A 146 31.49 7.14 -0.87
C GLN A 146 31.72 8.32 -1.82
N ALA A 147 30.94 8.39 -2.91
CA ALA A 147 30.96 9.53 -3.83
C ALA A 147 30.59 10.84 -3.12
N LYS A 148 29.60 10.79 -2.23
CA LYS A 148 29.19 11.95 -1.42
C LYS A 148 30.33 12.46 -0.54
N ALA A 149 31.00 11.57 0.19
CA ALA A 149 32.14 11.92 1.05
C ALA A 149 33.31 12.50 0.25
N ASN A 150 33.63 11.91 -0.91
CA ASN A 150 34.67 12.43 -1.81
C ASN A 150 34.34 13.84 -2.32
N PHE A 151 33.09 14.03 -2.78
CA PHE A 151 32.63 15.33 -3.25
C PHE A 151 32.69 16.39 -2.16
N GLU A 152 32.27 16.07 -0.93
CA GLU A 152 32.29 17.03 0.19
C GLU A 152 33.71 17.47 0.52
N ARG A 153 34.67 16.55 0.54
CA ARG A 153 36.10 16.90 0.72
C ARG A 153 36.58 17.89 -0.34
N HIS A 154 36.32 17.60 -1.61
CA HIS A 154 36.73 18.48 -2.72
C HIS A 154 35.98 19.82 -2.69
N TRP A 155 34.71 19.81 -2.31
CA TRP A 155 33.88 21.01 -2.24
C TRP A 155 34.33 21.94 -1.12
N GLN A 156 34.62 21.39 0.07
CA GLN A 156 35.12 22.19 1.21
C GLN A 156 36.43 22.89 0.87
N GLN A 157 37.37 22.19 0.20
CA GLN A 157 38.61 22.78 -0.26
C GLN A 157 38.38 23.92 -1.27
N LYS A 158 37.50 23.73 -2.26
CA LYS A 158 37.17 24.78 -3.23
C LYS A 158 36.52 26.00 -2.58
N VAL A 159 35.63 25.79 -1.61
CA VAL A 159 34.97 26.88 -0.88
C VAL A 159 35.99 27.66 -0.06
N ALA A 160 36.88 26.98 0.68
CA ALA A 160 37.93 27.62 1.47
C ALA A 160 38.88 28.48 0.63
N LEU A 161 39.21 28.04 -0.59
CA LEU A 161 40.06 28.81 -1.52
C LEU A 161 39.34 29.99 -2.19
N SER A 162 38.00 30.03 -2.15
CA SER A 162 37.19 31.04 -2.84
C SER A 162 36.72 32.19 -1.94
N GLN A 163 37.03 32.16 -0.64
CA GLN A 163 36.75 33.27 0.27
C GLN A 163 37.92 34.26 0.23
N PRO A 164 37.70 35.53 -0.19
CA PRO A 164 38.69 36.58 0.02
C PRO A 164 38.76 36.93 1.52
N GLU A 165 39.96 37.22 2.02
CA GLU A 165 40.20 37.82 3.36
C GLU A 165 39.46 39.15 3.53
#